data_AF-A0A2W4UBH7-F1
#
_entry.id   AF-A0A2W4UBH7-F1
#
_cell.length_a   1.000
_cell.length_b   1.000
_cell.length_c   1.000
_cell.angle_alpha   90.00
_cell.angle_beta   90.00
_cell.angle_gamma   90.00
#
_symmetry.space_group_name_H-M   'P 1'
#
loop_
_entity.id
_entity.type
_entity.pdbx_description
1 polymer ?
#
loop_
_entity_poly.entity_id
_entity_poly.type
_entity_poly.pdbx_seq_one_letter_code
_entity_poly.pdbx_strand_id
1 'polypeptide(L)'
;MQAQLLLENRGNVPIEIDETLVTGVFDNDGIETALAAAYRLDSDDITQIVGTVFARLRDAHGGLLKLRVTEGAGALAVGERRLLTIETVLSSKLHTGHGYHGVLQLGGHAIAVRLSVAPALITGKPGGKR
;
A
#
# COMPACT_ATOMS: atom_id res chain seq x y z
N MET A 1 -4.86 -11.73 -5.69
CA MET A 1 -5.01 -10.67 -6.71
C MET A 1 -3.80 -10.75 -7.63
N GLN A 2 -3.98 -10.50 -8.92
CA GLN A 2 -2.91 -10.49 -9.91
C GLN A 2 -2.85 -9.11 -10.58
N ALA A 3 -1.65 -8.65 -10.90
CA ALA A 3 -1.38 -7.38 -11.57
C ALA A 3 -0.21 -7.54 -12.54
N GLN A 4 -0.15 -6.65 -13.53
CA GLN A 4 0.98 -6.57 -14.46
C GLN A 4 1.70 -5.24 -14.30
N LEU A 5 3.03 -5.27 -14.32
CA LEU A 5 3.88 -4.09 -14.20
C LEU A 5 4.90 -4.07 -15.34
N LEU A 6 4.85 -3.05 -16.19
CA LEU A 6 5.88 -2.83 -17.19
C LEU A 6 7.02 -2.03 -16.55
N LEU A 7 8.21 -2.62 -16.50
CA LEU A 7 9.43 -1.95 -16.06
C LEU A 7 10.33 -1.60 -17.24
N GLU A 8 10.99 -0.45 -17.15
CA GLU A 8 12.03 -0.01 -18.07
C GLU A 8 13.25 0.42 -17.28
N ASN A 9 14.40 -0.21 -17.54
CA ASN A 9 15.66 0.23 -16.94
C ASN A 9 16.24 1.39 -17.75
N ARG A 10 15.98 2.62 -17.32
CA ARG A 10 16.56 3.85 -17.90
C ARG A 10 17.87 4.27 -17.21
N GLY A 11 18.40 3.45 -16.31
CA GLY A 11 19.63 3.71 -15.59
C GLY A 11 20.88 3.41 -16.42
N ASN A 12 22.01 3.30 -15.75
CA ASN A 12 23.31 2.97 -16.33
C ASN A 12 23.87 1.64 -15.81
N VAL A 13 23.13 0.94 -14.94
CA VAL A 13 23.50 -0.36 -14.38
C VAL A 13 22.33 -1.34 -14.49
N PRO A 14 22.58 -2.66 -14.64
CA PRO A 14 21.53 -3.66 -14.54
C PRO A 14 20.83 -3.62 -13.18
N ILE A 15 19.53 -3.92 -13.15
CA ILE A 15 18.70 -3.96 -11.95
C ILE A 15 18.28 -5.40 -11.69
N GLU A 16 18.52 -5.92 -10.49
CA GLU A 16 18.00 -7.23 -10.11
C GLU A 16 16.55 -7.13 -9.67
N ILE A 17 15.70 -8.01 -10.21
CA ILE A 17 14.28 -8.10 -9.86
C ILE A 17 14.07 -9.38 -9.05
N ASP A 18 13.86 -9.24 -7.75
CA ASP A 18 13.60 -10.37 -6.87
C ASP A 18 12.23 -11.01 -7.15
N GLU A 19 12.13 -12.33 -6.95
CA GLU A 19 10.87 -13.07 -7.03
C GLU A 19 9.86 -12.66 -5.94
N THR A 20 10.35 -12.08 -4.84
CA THR A 20 9.53 -11.60 -3.72
C THR A 20 9.93 -10.20 -3.34
N LEU A 21 8.95 -9.29 -3.38
CA LEU A 21 9.11 -7.91 -2.97
C LEU A 21 8.12 -7.61 -1.84
N VAL A 22 8.52 -6.74 -0.90
CA VAL A 22 7.69 -6.38 0.25
C VAL A 22 7.71 -4.88 0.45
N THR A 23 6.54 -4.29 0.69
CA THR A 23 6.41 -2.88 1.07
C THR A 23 5.36 -2.71 2.15
N GLY A 24 5.60 -1.80 3.10
CA GLY A 24 4.53 -1.28 3.95
C GLY A 24 3.62 -0.36 3.16
N VAL A 25 2.34 -0.33 3.51
CA VAL A 25 1.38 0.65 2.98
C VAL A 25 0.68 1.37 4.12
N PHE A 26 0.48 2.67 3.93
CA PHE A 26 -0.02 3.60 4.93
C PHE A 26 -1.20 4.37 4.34
N ASP A 27 -2.23 4.57 5.15
CA ASP A 27 -3.39 5.37 4.78
C ASP A 27 -2.95 6.79 4.41
N ASN A 28 -3.49 7.33 3.31
CA ASN A 28 -3.15 8.67 2.85
C ASN A 28 -3.45 9.77 3.87
N ASP A 29 -4.48 9.59 4.70
CA ASP A 29 -4.89 10.57 5.72
C ASP A 29 -4.46 10.13 7.13
N GLY A 30 -3.61 9.10 7.24
CA GLY A 30 -3.29 8.43 8.49
C GLY A 30 -2.62 9.32 9.54
N ILE A 31 -1.74 10.23 9.11
CA ILE A 31 -1.02 11.13 10.02
C ILE A 31 -1.94 12.25 10.48
N GLU A 32 -2.65 12.88 9.55
CA GLU A 32 -3.59 13.97 9.78
C GLU A 32 -4.70 13.54 10.73
N THR A 33 -5.27 12.35 10.51
CA THR A 33 -6.30 11.78 11.38
C THR A 33 -5.77 11.40 12.76
N ALA A 34 -4.53 10.89 12.85
CA ALA A 34 -3.89 10.58 14.14
C ALA A 34 -3.66 11.85 14.98
N LEU A 35 -3.12 12.90 14.38
CA LEU A 35 -2.91 14.19 15.05
C LEU A 35 -4.24 14.86 15.41
N ALA A 36 -5.22 14.86 14.50
CA ALA A 36 -6.55 15.40 14.78
C ALA A 36 -7.24 14.66 15.94
N ALA A 37 -7.05 13.35 16.08
CA ALA A 37 -7.56 12.59 17.22
C ALA A 37 -6.89 13.02 18.53
N ALA A 38 -5.57 13.27 18.51
CA ALA A 38 -4.83 13.73 19.67
C ALA A 38 -5.22 15.15 20.09
N TYR A 39 -5.40 16.09 19.16
CA TYR A 39 -5.81 17.46 19.45
C TYR A 39 -7.25 17.59 19.97
N ARG A 40 -8.10 16.58 19.73
CA ARG A 40 -9.47 16.54 20.25
C ARG A 40 -9.57 15.92 21.63
N LEU A 41 -8.47 15.38 22.17
CA LEU A 41 -8.45 14.93 23.56
C LEU A 41 -8.52 16.14 24.48
N ASP A 42 -9.49 16.11 25.39
CA ASP A 42 -9.57 17.05 26.50
C ASP A 42 -8.70 16.51 27.65
N SER A 43 -7.38 16.46 27.41
CA SER A 43 -6.39 15.93 28.36
C SER A 43 -5.03 16.56 28.11
N ASP A 44 -4.41 17.06 29.17
CA ASP A 44 -3.02 17.56 29.15
C ASP A 44 -1.98 16.46 29.44
N ASP A 45 -2.42 15.20 29.63
CA ASP A 45 -1.51 14.08 29.86
C ASP A 45 -0.80 13.68 28.56
N ILE A 46 0.48 14.04 28.47
CA ILE A 46 1.33 13.74 27.32
C ILE A 46 1.37 12.24 26.98
N THR A 47 1.24 11.35 27.97
CA THR A 47 1.26 9.90 27.74
C THR A 47 0.00 9.47 26.98
N GLN A 48 -1.15 10.05 27.30
CA GLN A 48 -2.41 9.79 26.61
C GLN A 48 -2.41 10.37 25.20
N ILE A 49 -1.90 11.59 25.04
CA ILE A 49 -1.77 12.25 23.74
C ILE A 49 -0.90 11.40 22.81
N VAL A 50 0.32 11.08 23.24
CA VAL A 50 1.28 10.30 22.45
C VAL A 50 0.76 8.89 22.21
N GLY A 51 0.19 8.24 23.22
CA GLY A 51 -0.42 6.91 23.09
C GLY A 51 -1.54 6.88 22.05
N THR A 52 -2.37 7.92 21.99
CA THR A 52 -3.44 8.06 21.00
C THR A 52 -2.88 8.21 19.59
N VAL A 53 -1.85 9.05 19.40
CA VAL A 53 -1.19 9.20 18.10
C VAL A 53 -0.66 7.85 17.60
N PHE A 54 0.10 7.12 18.43
CA PHE A 54 0.66 5.83 18.02
C PHE A 54 -0.40 4.76 17.76
N ALA A 55 -1.47 4.74 18.56
CA ALA A 55 -2.59 3.84 18.31
C ALA A 55 -3.20 4.10 16.92
N ARG A 56 -3.46 5.37 16.59
CA ARG A 56 -4.03 5.77 15.29
C ARG A 56 -3.08 5.52 14.12
N LEU A 57 -1.79 5.82 14.26
CA LEU A 57 -0.79 5.50 13.24
C LEU A 57 -0.69 3.99 12.97
N ARG A 58 -0.81 3.17 14.02
CA ARG A 58 -0.83 1.71 13.89
C ARG A 58 -2.08 1.22 13.15
N ASP A 59 -3.22 1.87 13.36
CA ASP A 59 -4.46 1.55 12.64
C ASP A 59 -4.38 2.01 11.17
N ALA A 60 -3.71 3.14 10.91
CA ALA A 60 -3.44 3.66 9.57
C ALA A 60 -2.37 2.86 8.80
N HIS A 61 -1.58 2.02 9.49
CA HIS A 61 -0.69 1.06 8.85
C HIS A 61 -1.52 -0.05 8.20
N GLY A 62 -1.89 0.18 6.93
CA GLY A 62 -2.64 -0.74 6.06
C GLY A 62 -1.97 -2.10 5.84
N GLY A 63 -0.77 -2.29 6.40
CA GLY A 63 -0.09 -3.57 6.53
C GLY A 63 1.08 -3.71 5.57
N LEU A 64 1.63 -4.92 5.53
CA LEU A 64 2.67 -5.28 4.58
C LEU A 64 2.04 -5.89 3.34
N LEU A 65 2.30 -5.26 2.19
CA LEU A 65 2.00 -5.81 0.88
C LEU A 65 3.15 -6.73 0.48
N LYS A 66 2.85 -8.03 0.37
CA LYS A 66 3.77 -9.03 -0.19
C LYS A 66 3.43 -9.21 -1.66
N LEU A 67 4.40 -8.93 -2.52
CA LEU A 67 4.31 -9.06 -3.97
C LEU A 67 5.18 -10.24 -4.39
N ARG A 68 4.57 -11.24 -5.04
CA ARG A 68 5.29 -12.35 -5.63
C ARG A 68 5.36 -12.12 -7.14
N VAL A 69 6.56 -12.00 -7.69
CA VAL A 69 6.77 -11.95 -9.13
C VAL A 69 6.72 -13.39 -9.64
N THR A 70 5.66 -13.75 -10.35
CA THR A 70 5.50 -15.10 -10.91
C THR A 70 6.17 -15.23 -12.27
N GLU A 71 6.36 -14.12 -12.98
CA GLU A 71 7.03 -14.06 -14.28
C GLU A 71 7.81 -12.76 -14.42
N GLY A 72 9.00 -12.83 -15.03
CA GLY A 72 9.84 -11.67 -15.35
C GLY A 72 10.89 -11.29 -14.30
N ALA A 73 11.03 -12.08 -13.22
CA ALA A 73 12.12 -11.93 -12.25
C ALA A 73 13.52 -12.13 -12.89
N GLY A 74 14.55 -11.69 -12.18
CA GLY A 74 15.96 -11.73 -12.61
C GLY A 74 16.49 -10.40 -13.11
N ALA A 75 17.77 -10.39 -13.50
CA ALA A 75 18.46 -9.20 -14.00
C ALA A 75 17.73 -8.54 -15.18
N LEU A 76 17.50 -7.22 -15.08
CA LEU A 76 16.97 -6.33 -16.10
C LEU A 76 18.10 -5.47 -16.66
N ALA A 77 18.49 -5.70 -17.91
CA ALA A 77 19.61 -5.01 -18.53
C ALA A 77 19.31 -3.51 -18.77
N VAL A 78 20.36 -2.70 -18.93
CA VAL A 78 20.23 -1.27 -19.24
C VAL A 78 19.51 -1.09 -20.58
N GLY A 79 18.48 -0.24 -20.60
CA GLY A 79 17.61 -0.01 -21.76
C GLY A 79 16.57 -1.10 -22.00
N GLU A 80 16.58 -2.19 -21.23
CA GLU A 80 15.59 -3.26 -21.37
C GLU A 80 14.23 -2.83 -20.80
N ARG A 81 13.17 -3.30 -21.46
CA ARG A 81 11.79 -3.23 -20.97
C ARG A 81 11.27 -4.63 -20.73
N ARG A 82 10.66 -4.86 -19.57
CA ARG A 82 10.12 -6.17 -19.19
C ARG A 82 8.77 -6.03 -18.51
N LEU A 83 7.83 -6.86 -18.93
CA LEU A 83 6.55 -7.01 -18.25
C LEU A 83 6.71 -8.02 -17.11
N LEU A 84 6.32 -7.63 -15.91
CA LEU A 84 6.26 -8.50 -14.74
C LEU A 84 4.82 -8.93 -14.49
N THR A 85 4.65 -10.20 -14.16
CA THR A 85 3.39 -10.71 -13.61
C THR A 85 3.54 -10.82 -12.10
N ILE A 86 2.67 -10.12 -11.35
CA ILE A 86 2.75 -10.00 -9.90
C ILE A 86 1.49 -10.54 -9.26
N GLU A 87 1.65 -11.42 -8.28
CA GLU A 87 0.60 -11.88 -7.40
C GLU A 87 0.72 -11.23 -6.02
N THR A 88 -0.42 -10.91 -5.43
CA THR A 88 -0.47 -10.36 -4.08
C THR A 88 -1.76 -10.72 -3.35
N VAL A 89 -1.67 -10.73 -2.01
CA VAL A 89 -2.80 -10.83 -1.10
C VAL A 89 -2.90 -9.51 -0.35
N LEU A 90 -4.02 -8.83 -0.52
CA LEU A 90 -4.29 -7.57 0.17
C LEU A 90 -4.56 -7.83 1.66
N SER A 91 -4.08 -6.94 2.52
CA SER A 91 -4.33 -7.04 3.95
C SER A 91 -5.81 -6.82 4.27
N SER A 92 -6.35 -7.58 5.22
CA SER A 92 -7.68 -7.34 5.78
C SER A 92 -7.79 -6.03 6.56
N LYS A 93 -6.66 -5.35 6.82
CA LYS A 93 -6.61 -4.03 7.47
C LYS A 93 -6.92 -2.86 6.53
N LEU A 94 -7.00 -3.12 5.22
CA LEU A 94 -7.33 -2.07 4.26
C LEU A 94 -8.83 -1.73 4.35
N HIS A 95 -9.14 -0.46 4.49
CA HIS A 95 -10.49 0.06 4.57
C HIS A 95 -11.02 0.39 3.17
N THR A 96 -12.30 0.09 2.92
CA THR A 96 -12.96 0.40 1.64
C THR A 96 -13.16 1.91 1.50
N GLY A 97 -12.98 2.44 0.29
CA GLY A 97 -13.05 3.87 0.02
C GLY A 97 -11.79 4.66 0.37
N HIS A 98 -10.75 4.01 0.92
CA HIS A 98 -9.51 4.65 1.31
C HIS A 98 -8.43 4.49 0.24
N GLY A 99 -7.50 5.46 0.23
CA GLY A 99 -6.26 5.39 -0.53
C GLY A 99 -5.07 5.10 0.39
N TYR A 100 -4.12 4.33 -0.11
CA TYR A 100 -2.89 4.02 0.60
C TYR A 100 -1.67 4.33 -0.27
N HIS A 101 -0.54 4.58 0.39
CA HIS A 101 0.75 4.79 -0.26
C HIS A 101 1.85 3.99 0.43
N GLY A 102 2.91 3.69 -0.31
CA GLY A 102 4.09 2.99 0.18
C GLY A 102 5.29 3.22 -0.72
N VAL A 103 6.42 2.65 -0.34
CA VAL A 103 7.66 2.71 -1.13
C VAL A 103 8.21 1.29 -1.27
N LEU A 104 8.16 0.80 -2.50
CA LEU A 104 8.74 -0.47 -2.88
C LEU A 104 10.22 -0.27 -3.20
N GLN A 105 11.08 -1.10 -2.62
CA GLN A 105 12.49 -1.14 -2.98
C GLN A 105 12.70 -2.18 -4.08
N LEU A 106 13.36 -1.78 -5.17
CA LEU A 106 13.71 -2.66 -6.28
C LEU A 106 15.10 -2.31 -6.79
N GLY A 107 16.06 -3.24 -6.63
CA GLY A 107 17.46 -3.03 -7.04
C GLY A 107 18.06 -1.72 -6.55
N GLY A 108 17.78 -1.33 -5.30
CA GLY A 108 18.28 -0.08 -4.71
C GLY A 108 17.49 1.18 -5.07
N HIS A 109 16.43 1.07 -5.86
CA HIS A 109 15.55 2.18 -6.22
C HIS A 109 14.26 2.18 -5.39
N ALA A 110 13.86 3.37 -4.95
CA ALA A 110 12.59 3.63 -4.28
C ALA A 110 11.49 3.92 -5.30
N ILE A 111 10.50 3.04 -5.39
CA ILE A 111 9.34 3.16 -6.28
C ILE A 111 8.11 3.49 -5.45
N ALA A 112 7.44 4.60 -5.74
CA ALA A 112 6.20 4.95 -5.08
C ALA A 112 5.08 3.97 -5.45
N VAL A 113 4.44 3.38 -4.45
CA VAL A 113 3.27 2.52 -4.60
C VAL A 113 2.05 3.29 -4.14
N ARG A 114 0.96 3.21 -4.90
CA ARG A 114 -0.35 3.74 -4.52
C ARG A 114 -1.40 2.67 -4.70
N LEU A 115 -2.28 2.55 -3.71
CA LEU A 115 -3.42 1.65 -3.74
C LEU A 115 -4.70 2.47 -3.54
N SER A 116 -5.76 2.09 -4.21
CA SER A 116 -7.09 2.63 -3.98
C SER A 116 -8.06 1.48 -3.79
N VAL A 117 -8.72 1.44 -2.64
CA VAL A 117 -9.66 0.39 -2.32
C VAL A 117 -11.05 0.89 -2.70
N ALA A 118 -11.63 0.31 -3.74
CA ALA A 118 -12.95 0.72 -4.19
C ALA A 118 -13.99 0.54 -3.07
N PRO A 119 -15.00 1.43 -2.98
CA PRO A 119 -16.12 1.24 -2.07
C PRO A 119 -16.86 -0.05 -2.44
N ALA A 120 -17.38 -0.75 -1.43
CA ALA A 120 -18.21 -1.93 -1.67
C ALA A 120 -19.44 -1.51 -2.50
N LEU A 121 -19.65 -2.15 -3.65
CA LEU A 121 -20.86 -1.93 -4.43
C LEU A 121 -22.06 -2.39 -3.61
N ILE A 122 -22.93 -1.46 -3.23
CA ILE A 122 -24.21 -1.79 -2.60
C ILE A 122 -25.08 -2.45 -3.68
N THR A 123 -25.08 -3.78 -3.73
CA THR A 123 -26.06 -4.50 -4.55
C THR A 123 -27.43 -4.37 -3.89
N GLY A 124 -28.18 -3.35 -4.29
CA GLY A 124 -29.58 -3.19 -3.89
C GLY A 124 -30.38 -4.40 -4.33
N LYS A 125 -30.92 -5.17 -3.38
CA LYS A 125 -31.98 -6.14 -3.64
C LYS A 125 -33.19 -5.35 -4.17
N PRO A 126 -33.77 -5.66 -5.33
CA PRO A 126 -35.02 -5.02 -5.72
C PRO A 126 -36.08 -5.42 -4.69
N GLY A 127 -36.58 -4.43 -3.96
CA GLY A 127 -37.62 -4.61 -2.96
C GLY A 127 -38.84 -5.27 -3.59
N GLY A 128 -39.23 -6.42 -3.06
CA GLY A 128 -40.53 -7.03 -3.35
C GLY A 128 -41.62 -6.05 -2.93
N LYS A 129 -42.42 -5.61 -3.90
CA LYS A 129 -43.70 -4.97 -3.63
C LYS A 129 -44.74 -6.07 -3.35
N ARG A 130 -45.25 -6.00 -2.12
CA ARG A 130 -46.61 -6.28 -1.62
C ARG A 130 -47.48 -7.25 -2.42
#